data_AF-A0A518GNC5-F1
#
_entry.id   AF-A0A518GNC5-F1
#
_cell.length_a   1.000
_cell.length_b   1.000
_cell.length_c   1.000
_cell.angle_alpha   90.00
_cell.angle_beta   90.00
_cell.angle_gamma   90.00
#
_symmetry.space_group_name_H-M   'P 1'
#
loop_
_entity.id
_entity.type
_entity.pdbx_description
1 polymer ?
#
loop_
_entity_poly.entity_id
_entity_poly.type
_entity_poly.pdbx_seq_one_letter_code
_entity_poly.pdbx_strand_id
1 'polypeptide(L)'
;MNSREEAVPHREYWDEASRPLAGLVLLAPLLLIYEWHAAWQDSSAVITLRNGVDIWLRTQMGWLGFDHEWCVPALVLLTLAGRHILSCQDWNIRPSVIGGMVAEAALFAALLVILGQLIPWSSANIPQFPQEMDLLHSREALLLSENTVGNIAGKLATPVADAWPNPSPRLHWVTCLGAGIYEEFLFRLGLIPVLYGLVRMLGIPRVISLVIAIGGSSLLFAAAHYLQVDLDTGKISLLGTADYIIQHRDVWSAFSFRCLAGSLFGALLVFRGIGIAAGCHIGYDLFVGYWMG
;
A
#
# COMPACT_ATOMS: atom_id res chain seq x y z
N MET A 1 -36.90 22.68 17.80
CA MET A 1 -35.91 21.61 18.00
C MET A 1 -34.55 22.15 17.63
N ASN A 2 -33.71 22.43 18.63
CA ASN A 2 -32.36 22.92 18.42
C ASN A 2 -31.44 21.71 18.33
N SER A 3 -31.19 21.21 17.12
CA SER A 3 -30.14 20.23 16.84
C SER A 3 -28.81 20.94 17.01
N ARG A 4 -28.33 21.02 18.26
CA ARG A 4 -26.92 21.31 18.50
C ARG A 4 -26.15 20.16 17.86
N GLU A 5 -25.42 20.45 16.80
CA GLU A 5 -24.21 19.70 16.48
C GLU A 5 -23.37 19.68 17.76
N GLU A 6 -23.46 18.60 18.53
CA GLU A 6 -22.53 18.36 19.62
C GLU A 6 -21.18 18.14 18.96
N ALA A 7 -20.39 19.22 18.89
CA ALA A 7 -19.00 19.16 18.48
C ALA A 7 -18.32 18.09 19.35
N VAL A 8 -17.89 17.00 18.72
CA VAL A 8 -17.21 15.89 19.40
C VAL A 8 -15.99 16.49 20.12
N PRO A 9 -15.88 16.35 21.45
CA PRO A 9 -14.72 16.84 22.17
C PRO A 9 -13.43 16.28 21.54
N HIS A 10 -12.45 17.15 21.29
CA HIS A 10 -11.22 16.79 20.55
C HIS A 10 -10.64 15.46 21.01
N ARG A 11 -10.45 15.26 22.32
CA ARG A 11 -9.89 14.03 22.91
C ARG A 11 -10.67 12.76 22.53
N GLU A 12 -11.99 12.85 22.45
CA GLU A 12 -12.85 11.72 22.07
C GLU A 12 -12.70 11.36 20.58
N TYR A 13 -12.42 12.35 19.71
CA TYR A 13 -12.13 12.07 18.30
C TYR A 13 -10.84 11.25 18.12
N TRP A 14 -9.72 11.65 18.74
CA TRP A 14 -8.44 10.94 18.60
C TRP A 14 -8.51 9.50 19.11
N ASP A 15 -9.18 9.32 20.26
CA ASP A 15 -9.34 8.00 20.89
C ASP A 15 -10.25 7.08 20.08
N GLU A 16 -11.24 7.61 19.36
CA GLU A 16 -12.16 6.82 18.54
C GLU A 16 -11.60 6.53 17.14
N ALA A 17 -10.97 7.52 16.50
CA ALA A 17 -10.37 7.39 15.18
C ALA A 17 -9.20 6.38 15.16
N SER A 18 -8.51 6.21 16.29
CA SER A 18 -7.42 5.24 16.45
C SER A 18 -7.87 3.80 16.73
N ARG A 19 -9.18 3.56 16.91
CA ARG A 19 -9.71 2.22 17.20
C ARG A 19 -9.65 1.31 15.98
N PRO A 20 -9.41 -0.01 16.16
CA PRO A 20 -9.44 -0.96 15.06
C PRO A 20 -10.76 -0.98 14.29
N LEU A 21 -11.89 -0.79 14.98
CA LEU A 21 -13.21 -0.72 14.34
C LEU A 21 -13.36 0.48 13.41
N ALA A 22 -12.79 1.64 13.74
CA ALA A 22 -12.85 2.82 12.87
C ALA A 22 -12.08 2.58 11.58
N GLY A 23 -10.92 1.93 11.68
CA GLY A 23 -10.20 1.43 10.51
C GLY A 23 -11.01 0.42 9.70
N LEU A 24 -11.67 -0.54 10.34
CA LEU A 24 -12.51 -1.52 9.65
C LEU A 24 -13.69 -0.86 8.92
N VAL A 25 -14.42 0.05 9.57
CA VAL A 25 -15.59 0.74 8.99
C VAL A 25 -15.18 1.62 7.81
N LEU A 26 -14.02 2.28 7.87
CA LEU A 26 -13.52 3.10 6.77
C LEU A 26 -13.00 2.24 5.60
N LEU A 27 -12.23 1.18 5.88
CA LEU A 27 -11.52 0.44 4.83
C LEU A 27 -12.33 -0.70 4.21
N ALA A 28 -13.24 -1.33 4.95
CA ALA A 28 -14.07 -2.42 4.41
C ALA A 28 -14.85 -2.04 3.14
N PRO A 29 -15.60 -0.93 3.07
CA PRO A 29 -16.30 -0.57 1.84
C PRO A 29 -15.33 -0.29 0.68
N LEU A 30 -14.18 0.33 0.93
CA LEU A 30 -13.18 0.60 -0.10
C LEU A 30 -12.56 -0.69 -0.64
N LEU A 31 -12.24 -1.63 0.25
CA LEU A 31 -11.73 -2.96 -0.11
C LEU A 31 -12.76 -3.75 -0.94
N LEU A 32 -14.03 -3.71 -0.55
CA LEU A 32 -15.09 -4.39 -1.28
C LEU A 32 -15.30 -3.76 -2.67
N ILE A 33 -15.22 -2.43 -2.79
CA ILE A 33 -15.28 -1.76 -4.09
C ILE A 33 -14.10 -2.18 -4.97
N TYR A 34 -12.89 -2.25 -4.40
CA TYR A 34 -11.70 -2.70 -5.10
C TYR A 34 -11.85 -4.15 -5.63
N GLU A 35 -12.19 -5.09 -4.76
CA GLU A 35 -12.34 -6.50 -5.13
C GLU A 35 -13.54 -6.76 -6.02
N TRP A 36 -14.64 -6.03 -5.81
CA TRP A 36 -15.76 -6.01 -6.74
C TRP A 36 -15.23 -5.63 -8.11
N HIS A 37 -14.63 -4.44 -8.25
CA HIS A 37 -14.14 -3.99 -9.55
C HIS A 37 -13.15 -4.98 -10.18
N ALA A 38 -12.24 -5.55 -9.41
CA ALA A 38 -11.31 -6.58 -9.89
C ALA A 38 -12.05 -7.83 -10.43
N ALA A 39 -13.15 -8.26 -9.83
CA ALA A 39 -13.91 -9.43 -10.26
C ALA A 39 -14.67 -9.24 -11.60
N TRP A 40 -14.93 -8.00 -12.04
CA TRP A 40 -15.57 -7.71 -13.34
C TRP A 40 -14.58 -7.46 -14.48
N GLN A 41 -13.28 -7.50 -14.21
CA GLN A 41 -12.26 -7.23 -15.23
C GLN A 41 -11.79 -8.54 -15.88
N ASP A 42 -11.48 -8.49 -17.18
CA ASP A 42 -10.88 -9.62 -17.88
C ASP A 42 -9.50 -9.96 -17.29
N SER A 43 -9.06 -11.22 -17.41
CA SER A 43 -7.83 -11.70 -16.77
C SER A 43 -6.59 -10.84 -17.07
N SER A 44 -6.48 -10.30 -18.29
CA SER A 44 -5.39 -9.38 -18.68
C SER A 44 -5.48 -8.02 -17.98
N ALA A 45 -6.68 -7.46 -17.83
CA ALA A 45 -6.92 -6.18 -17.18
C ALA A 45 -6.82 -6.26 -15.65
N VAL A 46 -7.20 -7.40 -15.04
CA VAL A 46 -7.06 -7.64 -13.59
C VAL A 46 -5.60 -7.56 -13.15
N ILE A 47 -4.69 -8.15 -13.93
CA ILE A 47 -3.26 -8.12 -13.62
C ILE A 47 -2.73 -6.69 -13.58
N THR A 48 -3.19 -5.83 -14.50
CA THR A 48 -2.79 -4.42 -14.54
C THR A 48 -3.46 -3.58 -13.43
N LEU A 49 -4.60 -4.05 -12.91
CA LEU A 49 -5.31 -3.41 -11.81
C LEU A 49 -4.70 -3.74 -10.44
N ARG A 50 -4.16 -4.96 -10.29
CA ARG A 50 -3.65 -5.43 -9.00
C ARG A 50 -2.27 -4.88 -8.71
N ASN A 51 -2.08 -4.35 -7.50
CA ASN A 51 -0.78 -3.88 -7.03
C ASN A 51 0.14 -5.07 -6.70
N GLY A 52 1.44 -4.82 -6.62
CA GLY A 52 2.44 -5.86 -6.38
C GLY A 52 2.24 -6.61 -5.06
N VAL A 53 1.82 -5.93 -3.99
CA VAL A 53 1.56 -6.56 -2.69
C VAL A 53 0.35 -7.48 -2.74
N ASP A 54 -0.73 -7.08 -3.39
CA ASP A 54 -1.92 -7.92 -3.57
C ASP A 54 -1.57 -9.22 -4.32
N ILE A 55 -0.85 -9.11 -5.44
CA ILE A 55 -0.36 -10.28 -6.20
C ILE A 55 0.53 -11.16 -5.32
N TRP A 56 1.44 -10.56 -4.56
CA TRP A 56 2.33 -11.30 -3.68
C TRP A 56 1.56 -12.05 -2.59
N LEU A 57 0.62 -11.39 -1.91
CA LEU A 57 -0.23 -12.01 -0.87
C LEU A 57 -1.02 -13.19 -1.43
N ARG A 58 -1.63 -13.03 -2.61
CA ARG A 58 -2.36 -14.11 -3.29
C ARG A 58 -1.46 -15.28 -3.64
N THR A 59 -0.25 -15.01 -4.10
CA THR A 59 0.74 -16.03 -4.41
C THR A 59 1.13 -16.82 -3.15
N GLN A 60 1.37 -16.13 -2.03
CA GLN A 60 1.68 -16.79 -0.76
C GLN A 60 0.50 -17.62 -0.25
N MET A 61 -0.73 -17.11 -0.36
CA MET A 61 -1.93 -17.86 0.03
C MET A 61 -2.14 -19.10 -0.87
N GLY A 62 -1.90 -19.00 -2.17
CA GLY A 62 -1.99 -20.14 -3.08
C GLY A 62 -0.97 -21.24 -2.75
N TRP A 63 0.24 -20.88 -2.35
CA TRP A 63 1.23 -21.86 -1.87
C TRP A 63 0.80 -22.60 -0.58
N LEU A 64 -0.10 -21.98 0.19
CA LEU A 64 -0.72 -22.59 1.37
C LEU A 64 -2.02 -23.36 1.04
N GLY A 65 -2.42 -23.42 -0.23
CA GLY A 65 -3.64 -24.08 -0.71
C GLY A 65 -4.89 -23.20 -0.68
N PHE A 66 -4.75 -21.88 -0.53
CA PHE A 66 -5.83 -20.91 -0.54
C PHE A 66 -5.85 -20.11 -1.85
N ASP A 67 -6.30 -20.75 -2.93
CA ASP A 67 -6.30 -20.17 -4.29
C ASP A 67 -7.53 -19.30 -4.62
N HIS A 68 -8.50 -19.20 -3.70
CA HIS A 68 -9.74 -18.47 -3.96
C HIS A 68 -9.55 -16.95 -3.89
N GLU A 69 -10.14 -16.20 -4.82
CA GLU A 69 -9.94 -14.75 -4.95
C GLU A 69 -10.34 -13.96 -3.69
N TRP A 70 -11.29 -14.48 -2.91
CA TRP A 70 -11.74 -13.81 -1.69
C TRP A 70 -10.88 -14.11 -0.46
N CYS A 71 -9.85 -14.95 -0.56
CA CYS A 71 -9.00 -15.32 0.58
C CYS A 71 -8.20 -14.13 1.12
N VAL A 72 -7.57 -13.34 0.25
CA VAL A 72 -6.77 -12.17 0.65
C VAL A 72 -7.62 -11.02 1.22
N PRO A 73 -8.74 -10.59 0.63
CA PRO A 73 -9.60 -9.59 1.27
C PRO A 73 -10.22 -10.09 2.57
N ALA A 74 -10.59 -11.38 2.66
CA ALA A 74 -11.03 -11.98 3.92
C ALA A 74 -9.93 -11.92 4.99
N LEU A 75 -8.68 -12.21 4.64
CA LEU A 75 -7.54 -12.09 5.56
C LEU A 75 -7.43 -10.67 6.15
N VAL A 76 -7.56 -9.63 5.31
CA VAL A 76 -7.54 -8.23 5.78
C VAL A 76 -8.70 -7.95 6.74
N LEU A 77 -9.93 -8.26 6.33
CA LEU A 77 -11.14 -8.00 7.13
C LEU A 77 -11.12 -8.77 8.45
N LEU A 78 -10.74 -10.04 8.43
CA LEU A 78 -10.64 -10.90 9.61
C LEU A 78 -9.54 -10.43 10.55
N THR A 79 -8.41 -9.92 10.04
CA THR A 79 -7.35 -9.35 10.88
C THR A 79 -7.84 -8.08 11.58
N LEU A 80 -8.52 -7.18 10.86
CA LEU A 80 -9.06 -5.94 11.43
C LEU A 80 -10.17 -6.23 12.45
N ALA A 81 -11.11 -7.10 12.11
CA ALA A 81 -12.19 -7.54 13.00
C ALA A 81 -11.63 -8.28 14.22
N GLY A 82 -10.68 -9.18 14.03
CA GLY A 82 -9.99 -9.89 15.10
C GLY A 82 -9.28 -8.94 16.06
N ARG A 83 -8.56 -7.94 15.55
CA ARG A 83 -7.94 -6.89 16.40
C ARG A 83 -8.98 -6.09 17.18
N HIS A 84 -10.14 -5.80 16.60
CA HIS A 84 -11.22 -5.13 17.33
C HIS A 84 -11.82 -6.00 18.44
N ILE A 85 -12.10 -7.27 18.14
CA ILE A 85 -12.62 -8.21 19.12
C ILE A 85 -11.64 -8.37 20.28
N LEU A 86 -10.34 -8.51 19.97
CA LEU A 86 -9.28 -8.62 20.96
C LEU A 86 -9.02 -7.32 21.74
N SER A 87 -9.40 -6.16 21.21
CA SER A 87 -9.26 -4.88 21.93
C SER A 87 -10.36 -4.67 22.96
N CYS A 88 -11.42 -5.48 22.96
CA CYS A 88 -12.57 -5.38 23.86
C CYS A 88 -13.16 -3.95 23.93
N GLN A 89 -13.07 -3.21 22.83
CA GLN A 89 -13.63 -1.86 22.70
C GLN A 89 -15.08 -1.91 22.26
N ASP A 90 -15.82 -0.84 22.51
CA ASP A 90 -17.22 -0.74 22.10
C ASP A 90 -17.39 -0.77 20.57
N TRP A 91 -18.51 -1.34 20.13
CA TRP A 91 -18.88 -1.48 18.72
C TRP A 91 -19.55 -0.24 18.13
N ASN A 92 -19.58 0.86 18.88
CA ASN A 92 -20.24 2.09 18.47
C ASN A 92 -19.22 3.07 17.89
N ILE A 93 -19.50 3.56 16.67
CA ILE A 93 -18.73 4.61 16.03
C ILE A 93 -19.64 5.72 15.55
N ARG A 94 -19.27 6.96 15.86
CA ARG A 94 -19.95 8.15 15.40
C ARG A 94 -19.59 8.40 13.93
N PRO A 95 -20.57 8.62 13.04
CA PRO A 95 -20.30 8.89 11.62
C PRO A 95 -19.39 10.11 11.38
N SER A 96 -19.45 11.12 12.27
CA SER A 96 -18.58 12.30 12.22
C SER A 96 -17.10 11.96 12.38
N VAL A 97 -16.76 10.89 13.10
CA VAL A 97 -15.38 10.42 13.25
C VAL A 97 -14.84 9.90 11.93
N ILE A 98 -15.64 9.13 11.18
CA ILE A 98 -15.25 8.64 9.85
C ILE A 98 -15.03 9.82 8.89
N GLY A 99 -15.91 10.82 8.89
CA GLY A 99 -15.72 12.06 8.12
C GLY A 99 -14.45 12.80 8.50
N GLY A 100 -14.16 12.91 9.80
CA GLY A 100 -12.92 13.50 10.31
C GLY A 100 -11.67 12.72 9.88
N MET A 101 -11.72 11.38 9.91
CA MET A 101 -10.62 10.53 9.46
C MET A 101 -10.30 10.75 7.98
N VAL A 102 -11.32 10.86 7.12
CA VAL A 102 -11.14 11.15 5.69
C VAL A 102 -10.51 12.53 5.49
N ALA A 103 -10.98 13.56 6.21
CA ALA A 103 -10.40 14.90 6.14
C ALA A 103 -8.94 14.92 6.61
N GLU A 104 -8.63 14.24 7.71
CA GLU A 104 -7.28 14.12 8.24
C GLU A 104 -6.34 13.37 7.29
N ALA A 105 -6.81 12.25 6.72
CA ALA A 105 -6.08 11.51 5.69
C ALA A 105 -5.77 12.39 4.47
N ALA A 106 -6.73 13.22 4.03
CA ALA A 106 -6.53 14.17 2.93
C ALA A 106 -5.50 15.26 3.28
N LEU A 107 -5.48 15.76 4.52
CA LEU A 107 -4.47 16.73 4.97
C LEU A 107 -3.06 16.12 4.97
N PHE A 108 -2.90 14.90 5.44
CA PHE A 108 -1.61 14.20 5.39
C PHE A 108 -1.19 13.84 3.96
N ALA A 109 -2.15 13.49 3.09
CA ALA A 109 -1.88 13.28 1.67
C ALA A 109 -1.36 14.58 1.02
N ALA A 110 -2.00 15.72 1.28
CA ALA A 110 -1.54 17.03 0.80
C ALA A 110 -0.14 17.38 1.34
N LEU A 111 0.15 17.07 2.61
CA LEU A 111 1.48 17.22 3.18
C LEU A 111 2.51 16.37 2.42
N LEU A 112 2.21 15.11 2.10
CA LEU A 112 3.11 14.26 1.32
C LEU A 112 3.37 14.81 -0.08
N VAL A 113 2.34 15.35 -0.75
CA VAL A 113 2.51 16.02 -2.04
C VAL A 113 3.50 17.18 -1.90
N ILE A 114 3.32 18.04 -0.90
CA ILE A 114 4.22 19.17 -0.65
C ILE A 114 5.65 18.67 -0.39
N LEU A 115 5.82 17.67 0.47
CA LEU A 115 7.13 17.09 0.77
C LEU A 115 7.78 16.48 -0.48
N GLY A 116 7.00 15.85 -1.35
CA GLY A 116 7.47 15.31 -2.63
C GLY A 116 8.04 16.39 -3.55
N GLN A 117 7.43 17.59 -3.56
CA GLN A 117 7.93 18.73 -4.33
C GLN A 117 9.24 19.34 -3.77
N LEU A 118 9.53 19.11 -2.48
CA LEU A 118 10.72 19.65 -1.82
C LEU A 118 11.97 18.79 -1.99
N ILE A 119 11.83 17.52 -2.37
CA ILE A 119 12.99 16.65 -2.64
C ILE A 119 13.61 17.11 -3.97
N PRO A 120 14.84 17.67 -3.96
CA PRO A 120 15.41 18.31 -5.15
C PRO A 120 15.46 17.34 -6.33
N TRP A 121 14.81 17.74 -7.41
CA TRP A 121 14.89 17.09 -8.71
C TRP A 121 16.34 17.04 -9.20
N SER A 122 16.91 15.84 -9.34
CA SER A 122 17.80 15.62 -10.48
C SER A 122 16.90 15.67 -11.70
N SER A 123 17.00 16.75 -12.46
CA SER A 123 16.12 17.22 -13.54
C SER A 123 15.95 16.27 -14.74
N ALA A 124 15.63 15.00 -14.53
CA ALA A 124 15.37 14.03 -15.59
C ALA A 124 14.14 13.15 -15.33
N ASN A 125 13.88 12.67 -14.10
CA ASN A 125 12.85 11.66 -13.88
C ASN A 125 12.04 11.93 -12.59
N ILE A 126 11.06 12.83 -12.63
CA ILE A 126 9.76 12.39 -12.09
C ILE A 126 9.41 11.16 -12.94
N PRO A 127 8.91 10.04 -12.38
CA PRO A 127 8.25 9.06 -13.21
C PRO A 127 7.09 9.79 -13.89
N GLN A 128 7.35 10.37 -15.06
CA GLN A 128 6.31 10.65 -16.02
C GLN A 128 5.66 9.29 -16.15
N PHE A 129 4.35 9.22 -15.95
CA PHE A 129 3.61 8.09 -16.50
C PHE A 129 4.13 7.87 -17.91
N PRO A 130 4.67 6.68 -18.26
CA PRO A 130 5.29 6.49 -19.55
C PRO A 130 4.30 6.92 -20.63
N GLN A 131 4.55 8.08 -21.23
CA GLN A 131 3.76 8.60 -22.33
C GLN A 131 4.17 7.77 -23.55
N GLU A 132 3.32 6.80 -23.85
CA GLU A 132 3.11 6.17 -25.16
C GLU A 132 4.25 5.35 -25.82
N MET A 133 5.44 5.19 -25.24
CA MET A 133 6.55 4.55 -25.96
C MET A 133 6.81 3.05 -25.67
N ASP A 134 5.83 2.27 -25.19
CA ASP A 134 6.07 0.81 -24.98
C ASP A 134 4.91 -0.14 -25.31
N LEU A 135 3.91 0.33 -26.06
CA LEU A 135 2.76 -0.48 -26.47
C LEU A 135 3.08 -1.52 -27.57
N LEU A 136 4.26 -1.47 -28.18
CA LEU A 136 4.68 -2.41 -29.23
C LEU A 136 5.44 -3.63 -28.66
N HIS A 137 6.31 -3.48 -27.66
CA HIS A 137 7.05 -4.62 -27.09
C HIS A 137 6.21 -5.44 -26.10
N SER A 138 5.33 -4.78 -25.36
CA SER A 138 4.41 -5.43 -24.42
C SER A 138 3.40 -6.34 -25.12
N ARG A 139 3.02 -6.05 -26.37
CA ARG A 139 2.15 -6.93 -27.18
C ARG A 139 2.85 -8.21 -27.64
N GLU A 140 4.12 -8.14 -28.02
CA GLU A 140 4.88 -9.35 -28.40
C GLU A 140 5.18 -10.23 -27.19
N ALA A 141 5.45 -9.63 -26.03
CA ALA A 141 5.65 -10.37 -24.78
C ALA A 141 4.37 -11.06 -24.26
N LEU A 142 3.20 -10.43 -24.43
CA LEU A 142 1.91 -11.03 -24.03
C LEU A 142 1.49 -12.20 -24.94
N LEU A 143 1.83 -12.15 -26.23
CA LEU A 143 1.50 -13.20 -27.20
C LEU A 143 2.42 -14.43 -27.08
N LEU A 144 3.61 -14.29 -26.51
CA LEU A 144 4.52 -15.41 -26.21
C LEU A 144 4.22 -16.11 -24.87
N SER A 145 3.27 -15.58 -24.09
CA SER A 145 2.92 -15.97 -22.71
C SER A 145 1.66 -16.87 -22.64
N GLU A 146 1.24 -17.50 -23.74
CA GLU A 146 0.24 -18.58 -23.70
C GLU A 146 0.85 -19.87 -23.14
N ASN A 147 1.10 -19.93 -21.82
CA ASN A 147 1.23 -21.19 -21.07
C ASN A 147 0.95 -20.96 -19.57
N THR A 148 -0.12 -21.59 -19.09
CA THR A 148 -0.91 -21.21 -17.89
C THR A 148 -0.21 -21.38 -16.52
N VAL A 149 1.02 -21.91 -16.45
CA VAL A 149 1.71 -22.18 -15.17
C VAL A 149 2.98 -21.33 -14.97
N GLY A 150 3.61 -20.81 -16.04
CA GLY A 150 4.78 -19.91 -15.94
C GLY A 150 4.43 -18.43 -15.69
N ASN A 151 3.16 -18.08 -15.79
CA ASN A 151 2.69 -16.70 -15.89
C ASN A 151 2.62 -15.90 -14.60
N ILE A 152 2.87 -16.50 -13.43
CA ILE A 152 2.92 -15.72 -12.17
C ILE A 152 4.37 -15.30 -11.89
N ALA A 153 5.33 -16.20 -12.11
CA ALA A 153 6.76 -15.91 -12.03
C ALA A 153 7.18 -14.87 -13.08
N GLY A 154 6.73 -15.01 -14.33
CA GLY A 154 6.99 -14.02 -15.38
C GLY A 154 6.38 -12.64 -15.12
N LYS A 155 5.23 -12.58 -14.41
CA LYS A 155 4.57 -11.31 -14.02
C LYS A 155 5.20 -10.63 -12.81
N LEU A 156 5.91 -11.39 -11.97
CA LEU A 156 6.75 -10.84 -10.89
C LEU A 156 8.13 -10.42 -11.42
N ALA A 157 8.52 -10.91 -12.60
CA ALA A 157 9.88 -10.83 -13.13
C ALA A 157 10.12 -9.78 -14.20
N THR A 158 9.10 -9.01 -14.57
CA THR A 158 9.35 -7.81 -15.33
C THR A 158 9.94 -6.72 -14.42
N PRO A 159 10.90 -5.89 -14.88
CA PRO A 159 11.51 -4.86 -14.03
C PRO A 159 10.43 -3.99 -13.39
N VAL A 160 10.40 -3.94 -12.06
CA VAL A 160 9.40 -3.20 -11.27
C VAL A 160 9.38 -1.70 -11.57
N ALA A 161 10.39 -1.19 -12.26
CA ALA A 161 10.42 0.18 -12.76
C ALA A 161 9.57 0.42 -14.02
N ASP A 162 9.44 -0.56 -14.93
CA ASP A 162 8.96 -0.30 -16.31
C ASP A 162 7.82 -1.20 -16.80
N ALA A 163 7.34 -2.16 -16.00
CA ALA A 163 6.53 -3.25 -16.56
C ALA A 163 5.21 -3.57 -15.86
N TRP A 164 4.69 -2.64 -15.07
CA TRP A 164 3.26 -2.61 -14.80
C TRP A 164 2.62 -1.67 -15.82
N PRO A 165 1.80 -2.18 -16.75
CA PRO A 165 1.02 -1.33 -17.63
C PRO A 165 0.21 -0.38 -16.76
N ASN A 166 0.41 0.92 -16.96
CA ASN A 166 -0.38 1.93 -16.27
C ASN A 166 -1.86 1.64 -16.55
N PRO A 167 -2.72 1.44 -15.52
CA PRO A 167 -4.14 1.27 -15.75
C PRO A 167 -4.65 2.42 -16.60
N SER A 168 -5.63 2.15 -17.47
CA SER A 168 -6.28 3.25 -18.21
C SER A 168 -6.68 4.36 -17.22
N PRO A 169 -6.62 5.65 -17.57
CA PRO A 169 -6.93 6.74 -16.63
C PRO A 169 -8.28 6.58 -15.90
N ARG A 170 -9.21 5.82 -16.48
CA ARG A 170 -10.52 5.48 -15.93
C ARG A 170 -10.49 4.52 -14.73
N LEU A 171 -9.42 3.76 -14.56
CA LEU A 171 -9.24 2.71 -13.54
C LEU A 171 -8.19 3.06 -12.49
N HIS A 172 -7.45 4.16 -12.66
CA HIS A 172 -6.39 4.58 -11.74
C HIS A 172 -6.87 4.70 -10.29
N TRP A 173 -8.09 5.21 -10.08
CA TRP A 173 -8.63 5.32 -8.72
C TRP A 173 -8.81 3.96 -8.03
N VAL A 174 -9.08 2.88 -8.79
CA VAL A 174 -9.23 1.53 -8.24
C VAL A 174 -7.88 0.99 -7.82
N THR A 175 -6.82 1.21 -8.61
CA THR A 175 -5.47 0.75 -8.26
C THR A 175 -4.95 1.45 -7.00
N CYS A 176 -5.26 2.75 -6.82
CA CYS A 176 -4.97 3.48 -5.58
C CYS A 176 -5.63 2.84 -4.36
N LEU A 177 -6.88 2.38 -4.46
CA LEU A 177 -7.56 1.68 -3.35
C LEU A 177 -6.80 0.41 -2.96
N GLY A 178 -6.44 -0.41 -3.96
CA GLY A 178 -5.71 -1.64 -3.74
C GLY A 178 -4.34 -1.39 -3.09
N ALA A 179 -3.56 -0.47 -3.66
CA ALA A 179 -2.22 -0.13 -3.17
C ALA A 179 -2.29 0.36 -1.71
N GLY A 180 -3.10 1.39 -1.44
CA GLY A 180 -3.17 1.94 -0.09
C GLY A 180 -3.73 0.97 0.97
N ILE A 181 -4.63 0.04 0.61
CA ILE A 181 -5.14 -0.95 1.58
C ILE A 181 -4.14 -2.09 1.78
N TYR A 182 -3.69 -2.74 0.71
CA TYR A 182 -2.87 -3.94 0.81
C TYR A 182 -1.43 -3.65 1.25
N GLU A 183 -0.84 -2.55 0.79
CA GLU A 183 0.52 -2.17 1.18
C GLU A 183 0.57 -1.77 2.66
N GLU A 184 -0.40 -0.98 3.13
CA GLU A 184 -0.47 -0.62 4.56
C GLU A 184 -0.84 -1.83 5.44
N PHE A 185 -1.66 -2.75 4.94
CA PHE A 185 -1.90 -4.01 5.63
C PHE A 185 -0.60 -4.81 5.82
N LEU A 186 0.17 -5.02 4.76
CA LEU A 186 1.39 -5.82 4.81
C LEU A 186 2.51 -5.12 5.59
N PHE A 187 2.90 -3.92 5.15
CA PHE A 187 4.09 -3.24 5.68
C PHE A 187 3.85 -2.63 7.05
N ARG A 188 2.62 -2.19 7.37
CA ARG A 188 2.36 -1.45 8.60
C ARG A 188 1.67 -2.37 9.59
N LEU A 189 0.48 -2.85 9.29
CA LEU A 189 -0.28 -3.67 10.24
C LEU A 189 0.39 -5.03 10.51
N GLY A 190 1.00 -5.64 9.50
CA GLY A 190 1.72 -6.91 9.63
C GLY A 190 3.18 -6.77 10.07
N LEU A 191 4.00 -6.08 9.28
CA LEU A 191 5.45 -6.08 9.42
C LEU A 191 5.97 -5.25 10.61
N ILE A 192 5.38 -4.08 10.94
CA ILE A 192 5.85 -3.28 12.09
C ILE A 192 5.77 -4.06 13.41
N PRO A 193 4.65 -4.73 13.76
CA PRO A 193 4.60 -5.57 14.97
C PRO A 193 5.64 -6.68 14.99
N VAL A 194 5.91 -7.33 13.86
CA VAL A 194 6.93 -8.38 13.74
C VAL A 194 8.33 -7.80 14.01
N LEU A 195 8.71 -6.73 13.30
CA LEU A 195 10.01 -6.07 13.50
C LEU A 195 10.15 -5.54 14.93
N TYR A 196 9.10 -4.93 15.47
CA TYR A 196 9.08 -4.45 16.85
C TYR A 196 9.32 -5.59 17.84
N GLY A 197 8.62 -6.72 17.68
CA GLY A 197 8.79 -7.91 18.51
C GLY A 197 10.21 -8.46 18.48
N LEU A 198 10.78 -8.63 17.29
CA LEU A 198 12.15 -9.11 17.09
C LEU A 198 13.18 -8.19 17.76
N VAL A 199 13.05 -6.87 17.57
CA VAL A 199 13.96 -5.89 18.17
C VAL A 199 13.79 -5.86 19.71
N ARG A 200 12.56 -6.03 20.20
CA ARG A 200 12.27 -6.13 21.64
C ARG A 200 12.87 -7.38 22.29
N MET A 201 12.99 -8.48 21.57
CA MET A 201 13.66 -9.70 22.06
C MET A 201 15.16 -9.47 22.33
N LEU A 202 15.77 -8.47 21.70
CA LEU A 202 17.15 -8.06 21.95
C LEU A 202 17.30 -7.12 23.17
N GLY A 203 16.21 -6.85 23.91
CA GLY A 203 16.23 -5.99 25.09
C GLY A 203 16.20 -4.49 24.81
N ILE A 204 16.13 -4.06 23.54
CA ILE A 204 16.17 -2.65 23.14
C ILE A 204 14.94 -1.88 23.64
N PRO A 205 15.05 -0.68 24.24
CA PRO A 205 13.91 0.07 24.79
C PRO A 205 12.74 0.27 23.81
N ARG A 206 11.52 0.42 24.35
CA ARG A 206 10.27 0.45 23.56
C ARG A 206 10.27 1.49 22.44
N VAL A 207 10.69 2.72 22.74
CA VAL A 207 10.70 3.82 21.77
C VAL A 207 11.70 3.53 20.64
N ILE A 208 12.92 3.10 21.00
CA ILE A 208 13.95 2.77 20.01
C ILE A 208 13.50 1.60 19.14
N SER A 209 12.90 0.56 19.74
CA SER A 209 12.35 -0.58 19.00
C SER A 209 11.28 -0.15 18.00
N LEU A 210 10.42 0.79 18.40
CA LEU A 210 9.38 1.33 17.53
C LEU A 210 9.97 2.14 16.38
N VAL A 211 10.96 3.01 16.65
CA VAL A 211 11.66 3.78 15.62
C VAL A 211 12.36 2.85 14.63
N ILE A 212 13.04 1.82 15.11
CA ILE A 212 13.68 0.81 14.26
C ILE A 212 12.64 0.04 13.44
N ALA A 213 11.52 -0.36 14.03
CA ALA A 213 10.47 -1.10 13.33
C ALA A 213 9.80 -0.26 12.23
N ILE A 214 9.49 1.01 12.52
CA ILE A 214 8.98 1.96 11.52
C ILE A 214 10.01 2.15 10.42
N GLY A 215 11.25 2.49 10.75
CA GLY A 215 12.31 2.71 9.76
C GLY A 215 12.59 1.48 8.90
N GLY A 216 12.64 0.29 9.51
CA GLY A 216 12.82 -0.98 8.80
C GLY A 216 11.66 -1.31 7.87
N SER A 217 10.42 -1.11 8.31
CA SER A 217 9.24 -1.26 7.44
C SER A 217 9.26 -0.26 6.28
N SER A 218 9.60 1.00 6.52
CA SER A 218 9.71 2.03 5.49
C SER A 218 10.79 1.75 4.44
N LEU A 219 11.94 1.23 4.87
CA LEU A 219 13.02 0.83 3.97
C LEU A 219 12.61 -0.37 3.11
N LEU A 220 11.96 -1.37 3.71
CA LEU A 220 11.47 -2.54 2.98
C LEU A 220 10.34 -2.16 2.00
N PHE A 221 9.45 -1.26 2.39
CA PHE A 221 8.42 -0.69 1.51
C PHE A 221 9.03 0.04 0.30
N ALA A 222 10.04 0.89 0.53
CA ALA A 222 10.74 1.58 -0.55
C ALA A 222 11.48 0.60 -1.46
N ALA A 223 12.17 -0.40 -0.88
CA ALA A 223 12.88 -1.43 -1.63
C ALA A 223 11.94 -2.34 -2.43
N ALA A 224 10.72 -2.58 -1.95
CA ALA A 224 9.72 -3.40 -2.62
C ALA A 224 9.37 -2.90 -4.04
N HIS A 225 9.53 -1.60 -4.28
CA HIS A 225 9.31 -0.96 -5.58
C HIS A 225 10.47 -1.13 -6.57
N TYR A 226 11.55 -1.79 -6.16
CA TYR A 226 12.72 -2.03 -6.99
C TYR A 226 13.14 -3.51 -6.96
N LEU A 227 12.22 -4.40 -6.52
CA LEU A 227 12.51 -5.82 -6.37
C LEU A 227 13.03 -6.39 -7.68
N GLN A 228 14.21 -6.99 -7.58
CA GLN A 228 14.79 -7.74 -8.69
C GLN A 228 14.33 -9.18 -8.57
N VAL A 229 13.61 -9.64 -9.58
CA VAL A 229 13.10 -11.01 -9.64
C VAL A 229 13.78 -11.71 -10.80
N ASP A 230 14.37 -12.86 -10.50
CA ASP A 230 15.01 -13.72 -11.48
C ASP A 230 13.94 -14.34 -12.40
N LEU A 231 14.04 -14.05 -13.69
CA LEU A 231 13.07 -14.45 -14.72
C LEU A 231 12.96 -15.97 -14.90
N ASP A 232 14.04 -16.69 -14.69
CA ASP A 232 14.11 -18.13 -14.94
C ASP A 232 13.57 -18.92 -13.75
N THR A 233 13.78 -18.42 -12.53
CA THR A 233 13.43 -19.11 -11.28
C THR A 233 12.24 -18.50 -10.55
N GLY A 234 11.80 -17.30 -10.93
CA GLY A 234 10.76 -16.53 -10.26
C GLY A 234 11.15 -16.08 -8.85
N LYS A 235 12.43 -16.16 -8.47
CA LYS A 235 12.90 -15.86 -7.11
C LYS A 235 13.25 -14.39 -6.96
N ILE A 236 12.82 -13.81 -5.83
CA ILE A 236 13.20 -12.45 -5.44
C ILE A 236 14.67 -12.45 -4.96
N SER A 237 15.50 -11.60 -5.57
CA SER A 237 16.90 -11.38 -5.18
C SER A 237 17.02 -10.10 -4.34
N LEU A 238 17.16 -10.26 -3.03
CA LEU A 238 17.37 -9.14 -2.11
C LEU A 238 18.72 -8.44 -2.36
N LEU A 239 19.77 -9.22 -2.64
CA LEU A 239 21.08 -8.67 -2.97
C LEU A 239 21.06 -7.93 -4.30
N GLY A 240 20.38 -8.49 -5.32
CA GLY A 240 20.19 -7.81 -6.60
C GLY A 240 19.39 -6.51 -6.47
N THR A 241 18.36 -6.50 -5.61
CA THR A 241 17.57 -5.30 -5.29
C THR A 241 18.44 -4.21 -4.66
N ALA A 242 19.28 -4.56 -3.69
CA ALA A 242 20.19 -3.62 -3.07
C ALA A 242 21.22 -3.09 -4.09
N ASP A 243 21.80 -3.97 -4.91
CA ASP A 243 22.78 -3.61 -5.93
C ASP A 243 22.18 -2.66 -6.98
N TYR A 244 20.97 -2.95 -7.46
CA TYR A 244 20.23 -2.09 -8.38
C TYR A 244 20.04 -0.68 -7.80
N ILE A 245 19.51 -0.57 -6.57
CA ILE A 245 19.29 0.73 -5.92
C ILE A 245 20.61 1.49 -5.74
N ILE A 246 21.70 0.82 -5.37
CA ILE A 246 23.01 1.46 -5.16
C ILE A 246 23.60 1.98 -6.47
N GLN A 247 23.47 1.23 -7.56
CA GLN A 247 24.06 1.57 -8.86
C GLN A 247 23.23 2.63 -9.62
N HIS A 248 21.91 2.65 -9.44
CA HIS A 248 20.99 3.53 -10.17
C HIS A 248 20.67 4.80 -9.36
N ARG A 249 21.51 5.84 -9.51
CA ARG A 249 21.32 7.11 -8.78
C ARG A 249 20.03 7.85 -9.14
N ASP A 250 19.49 7.61 -10.32
CA ASP A 250 18.23 8.18 -10.81
C ASP A 250 17.03 7.73 -9.96
N VAL A 251 17.10 6.57 -9.31
CA VAL A 251 16.01 6.10 -8.43
C VAL A 251 16.11 6.60 -6.99
N TRP A 252 17.22 7.23 -6.59
CA TRP A 252 17.46 7.60 -5.18
C TRP A 252 16.46 8.60 -4.64
N SER A 253 16.01 9.55 -5.46
CA SER A 253 14.99 10.53 -5.07
C SER A 253 13.67 9.84 -4.75
N ALA A 254 13.21 8.99 -5.66
CA ALA A 254 11.96 8.25 -5.53
C ALA A 254 12.02 7.20 -4.41
N PHE A 255 13.16 6.53 -4.23
CA PHE A 255 13.41 5.63 -3.09
C PHE A 255 13.37 6.39 -1.76
N SER A 256 14.03 7.55 -1.68
CA SER A 256 14.07 8.39 -0.47
C SER A 256 12.68 8.93 -0.14
N PHE A 257 11.93 9.37 -1.15
CA PHE A 257 10.55 9.80 -0.99
C PHE A 257 9.67 8.67 -0.45
N ARG A 258 9.75 7.46 -1.04
CA ARG A 258 9.00 6.29 -0.57
C ARG A 258 9.36 5.90 0.87
N CYS A 259 10.64 6.00 1.24
CA CYS A 259 11.08 5.76 2.61
C CYS A 259 10.50 6.81 3.59
N LEU A 260 10.47 8.09 3.19
CA LEU A 260 9.88 9.17 3.98
C LEU A 260 8.36 9.00 4.11
N ALA A 261 7.66 8.76 3.01
CA ALA A 261 6.22 8.49 2.98
C ALA A 261 5.89 7.27 3.84
N GLY A 262 6.64 6.19 3.69
CA GLY A 262 6.50 4.99 4.50
C GLY A 262 6.69 5.23 6.00
N SER A 263 7.58 6.17 6.36
CA SER A 263 7.82 6.55 7.76
C SER A 263 6.67 7.38 8.31
N LEU A 264 6.09 8.26 7.49
CA LEU A 264 4.87 8.98 7.83
C LEU A 264 3.71 7.99 8.02
N PHE A 265 3.48 7.06 7.09
CA PHE A 265 2.42 6.04 7.23
C PHE A 265 2.61 5.17 8.47
N GLY A 266 3.85 4.77 8.77
CA GLY A 266 4.18 4.06 10.01
C GLY A 266 3.87 4.88 11.27
N ALA A 267 4.16 6.18 11.27
CA ALA A 267 3.80 7.07 12.36
C ALA A 267 2.27 7.23 12.48
N LEU A 268 1.56 7.39 11.35
CA LEU A 268 0.10 7.46 11.32
C LEU A 268 -0.53 6.17 11.85
N LEU A 269 -0.02 4.99 11.50
CA LEU A 269 -0.50 3.73 12.08
C LEU A 269 -0.43 3.77 13.61
N VAL A 270 0.72 4.19 14.16
CA VAL A 270 0.97 4.18 15.61
C VAL A 270 0.11 5.19 16.35
N PHE A 271 0.03 6.41 15.84
CA PHE A 271 -0.62 7.52 16.56
C PHE A 271 -2.09 7.69 16.20
N ARG A 272 -2.49 7.29 14.99
CA ARG A 272 -3.82 7.55 14.43
C ARG A 272 -4.57 6.32 13.96
N GLY A 273 -3.90 5.19 13.74
CA GLY A 273 -4.52 3.93 13.33
C GLY A 273 -4.51 3.68 11.82
N ILE A 274 -4.82 2.44 11.44
CA ILE A 274 -4.69 1.93 10.06
C ILE A 274 -5.62 2.64 9.07
N GLY A 275 -6.81 3.08 9.50
CA GLY A 275 -7.77 3.76 8.62
C GLY A 275 -7.22 5.07 8.06
N ILE A 276 -6.60 5.89 8.91
CA ILE A 276 -5.99 7.17 8.49
C ILE A 276 -4.70 6.91 7.69
N ALA A 277 -3.88 5.93 8.08
CA ALA A 277 -2.67 5.58 7.34
C ALA A 277 -2.98 5.14 5.89
N ALA A 278 -3.86 4.15 5.72
CA ALA A 278 -4.30 3.69 4.41
C ALA A 278 -5.07 4.77 3.63
N GLY A 279 -5.95 5.53 4.29
CA GLY A 279 -6.64 6.66 3.66
C GLY A 279 -5.69 7.74 3.14
N CYS A 280 -4.61 8.03 3.88
CA CYS A 280 -3.59 8.99 3.47
C CYS A 280 -2.81 8.49 2.25
N HIS A 281 -2.45 7.20 2.23
CA HIS A 281 -1.79 6.56 1.09
C HIS A 281 -2.69 6.62 -0.16
N ILE A 282 -3.94 6.16 -0.05
CA ILE A 282 -4.94 6.24 -1.13
C ILE A 282 -5.08 7.69 -1.63
N GLY A 283 -5.23 8.65 -0.70
CA GLY A 283 -5.40 10.05 -1.04
C GLY A 283 -4.20 10.65 -1.76
N TYR A 284 -2.98 10.27 -1.38
CA TYR A 284 -1.75 10.68 -2.05
C TYR A 284 -1.71 10.14 -3.49
N ASP A 285 -1.96 8.85 -3.68
CA ASP A 285 -1.92 8.22 -5.01
C ASP A 285 -3.00 8.77 -5.95
N LEU A 286 -4.19 9.06 -5.42
CA LEU A 286 -5.27 9.70 -6.17
C LEU A 286 -4.87 11.11 -6.63
N PHE A 287 -4.26 11.89 -5.74
CA PHE A 287 -3.83 13.25 -6.06
C PHE A 287 -2.75 13.25 -7.14
N VAL A 288 -1.70 12.45 -6.94
CA VAL A 288 -0.59 12.34 -7.88
C VAL A 288 -1.06 11.81 -9.23
N GLY A 289 -1.89 10.76 -9.22
CA GLY A 289 -2.42 10.17 -10.45
C GLY A 289 -3.32 11.08 -11.27
N TYR A 290 -4.13 11.92 -10.61
CA TYR A 290 -5.01 12.87 -11.30
C TYR A 290 -4.26 14.11 -11.79
N TRP A 291 -3.27 14.59 -11.03
CA TRP A 291 -2.58 15.86 -11.31
C TRP A 291 -1.35 15.71 -12.22
N MET A 292 -0.71 14.54 -12.23
CA MET A 292 0.50 14.26 -13.02
C MET A 292 0.26 13.32 -14.20
N GLY A 293 -0.99 12.87 -14.40
CA GLY A 293 -1.43 12.04 -15.53
C GLY A 293 -1.94 12.80 -16.74
#